data_AF-A0A137NV72-F1
#
_entry.id   AF-A0A137NV72-F1
#
_cell.length_a   1.000
_cell.length_b   1.000
_cell.length_c   1.000
_cell.angle_alpha   90.00
_cell.angle_beta   90.00
_cell.angle_gamma   90.00
#
_symmetry.space_group_name_H-M   'P 1'
#
loop_
_entity.id
_entity.type
_entity.pdbx_description
1 polymer ?
#
loop_
_entity_poly.entity_id
_entity_poly.type
_entity_poly.pdbx_seq_one_letter_code
_entity_poly.pdbx_strand_id
1 'polypeptide(L)'
;MLERGHYVTSVKYLNSPLVSPLCDTNFRDLSPILIISGEVETLRDESYLYQELINSSYSDEELDSFQIPPSTLHLYEEMFHVFPMILPALPSSRVSFKRAANFIKQCFAKNSSNFSQVKDKFPINEGIRETETNSLRPRKWRNLYLSTIEDHKLAPFSPAYKRVQIQPWGGSNIIEKSKL
;
A
#
# COMPACT_ATOMS: atom_id res chain seq x y z
N MET A 1 1.00 30.80 20.24
CA MET A 1 1.16 29.98 19.01
C MET A 1 -0.22 29.69 18.50
N LEU A 2 -0.56 30.05 17.27
CA LEU A 2 -1.87 29.70 16.71
C LEU A 2 -2.00 28.16 16.76
N GLU A 3 -3.04 27.64 17.42
CA GLU A 3 -3.54 26.26 17.28
C GLU A 3 -4.09 26.00 15.85
N ARG A 4 -3.49 26.62 14.85
CA ARG A 4 -3.78 26.29 13.46
C ARG A 4 -3.17 24.91 13.27
N GLY A 5 -4.05 23.90 13.30
CA GLY A 5 -3.73 22.57 12.83
C GLY A 5 -3.20 22.58 11.39
N HIS A 6 -3.02 21.40 10.82
CA HIS A 6 -2.66 21.27 9.41
C HIS A 6 -3.64 22.08 8.53
N TYR A 7 -3.18 22.65 7.41
CA TYR A 7 -4.04 23.51 6.57
C TYR A 7 -5.30 22.80 6.05
N VAL A 8 -5.30 21.46 6.08
CA VAL A 8 -6.43 20.61 5.67
C VAL A 8 -7.41 20.27 6.81
N THR A 9 -7.01 20.38 8.09
CA THR A 9 -7.86 19.92 9.22
C THR A 9 -7.40 20.45 10.59
N SER A 10 -8.34 20.56 11.51
CA SER A 10 -8.04 20.91 12.91
C SER A 10 -7.28 19.79 13.63
N VAL A 11 -6.40 20.14 14.57
CA VAL A 11 -5.59 19.18 15.37
C VAL A 11 -6.45 18.09 16.01
N LYS A 12 -7.64 18.47 16.52
CA LYS A 12 -8.57 17.52 17.16
C LYS A 12 -9.10 16.42 16.24
N TYR A 13 -8.93 16.55 14.92
CA TYR A 13 -9.36 15.58 13.93
C TYR A 13 -8.19 14.87 13.23
N LEU A 14 -6.93 15.15 13.61
CA LEU A 14 -5.78 14.51 12.95
C LEU A 14 -5.87 12.98 13.00
N ASN A 15 -6.28 12.42 14.14
CA ASN A 15 -6.42 10.98 14.27
C ASN A 15 -7.79 10.45 13.80
N SER A 16 -8.65 11.28 13.20
CA SER A 16 -9.90 10.78 12.63
C SER A 16 -9.57 9.86 11.45
N PRO A 17 -10.19 8.67 11.28
CA PRO A 17 -9.87 7.78 10.18
C PRO A 17 -10.21 8.41 8.81
N LEU A 18 -11.12 9.39 8.79
CA LEU A 18 -11.45 10.19 7.61
C LEU A 18 -10.34 11.17 7.19
N VAL A 19 -9.42 11.50 8.11
CA VAL A 19 -8.29 12.41 7.90
C VAL A 19 -7.00 11.61 7.75
N SER A 20 -6.77 10.65 8.66
CA SER A 20 -5.62 9.76 8.68
C SER A 20 -6.11 8.32 8.74
N PRO A 21 -6.31 7.65 7.58
CA PRO A 21 -6.82 6.28 7.52
C PRO A 21 -5.98 5.26 8.31
N LEU A 22 -4.70 5.57 8.57
CA LEU A 22 -3.84 4.78 9.45
C LEU A 22 -4.33 4.72 10.92
N CYS A 23 -5.21 5.63 11.32
CA CYS A 23 -5.83 5.67 12.65
C CYS A 23 -7.16 4.90 12.72
N ASP A 24 -7.58 4.25 11.64
CA ASP A 24 -8.72 3.33 11.65
C ASP A 24 -8.42 2.08 12.50
N THR A 25 -9.48 1.45 12.98
CA THR A 25 -9.43 0.17 13.70
C THR A 25 -9.91 -0.99 12.85
N ASN A 26 -10.50 -0.73 11.68
CA ASN A 26 -10.97 -1.76 10.75
C ASN A 26 -10.33 -1.63 9.37
N PHE A 27 -9.50 -2.59 9.01
CA PHE A 27 -8.89 -2.71 7.67
C PHE A 27 -9.42 -3.93 6.88
N ARG A 28 -10.48 -4.58 7.38
CA ARG A 28 -11.14 -5.70 6.70
C ARG A 28 -12.17 -5.19 5.71
N ASP A 29 -12.47 -6.05 4.74
CA ASP A 29 -13.51 -5.89 3.71
C ASP A 29 -13.40 -4.62 2.86
N LEU A 30 -12.20 -4.03 2.80
CA LEU A 30 -11.87 -3.00 1.84
C LEU A 30 -11.85 -3.61 0.42
N SER A 31 -12.18 -2.79 -0.58
CA SER A 31 -11.91 -3.15 -1.98
C SER A 31 -10.42 -3.46 -2.15
N PRO A 32 -10.03 -4.32 -3.12
CA PRO A 32 -8.63 -4.53 -3.43
C PRO A 32 -7.91 -3.20 -3.70
N ILE A 33 -6.72 -3.03 -3.14
CA ILE A 33 -5.93 -1.80 -3.24
C ILE A 33 -4.59 -2.07 -3.92
N LEU A 34 -4.23 -1.22 -4.88
CA LEU A 34 -2.88 -1.09 -5.41
C LEU A 34 -2.27 0.21 -4.88
N ILE A 35 -1.16 0.09 -4.15
CA ILE A 35 -0.38 1.22 -3.64
C ILE A 35 0.85 1.39 -4.53
N ILE A 36 1.01 2.60 -5.08
CA ILE A 36 2.18 3.01 -5.85
C ILE A 36 2.88 4.10 -5.03
N SER A 37 4.12 3.85 -4.65
CA SER A 37 4.93 4.79 -3.85
C SER A 37 6.35 4.84 -4.40
N GLY A 38 6.99 5.99 -4.29
CA GLY A 38 8.42 6.16 -4.56
C GLY A 38 9.26 5.83 -3.34
N GLU A 39 10.46 5.29 -3.55
CA GLU A 39 11.40 5.00 -2.46
C GLU A 39 11.94 6.27 -1.78
N VAL A 40 12.01 7.38 -2.51
CA VAL A 40 12.61 8.64 -2.06
C VAL A 40 11.50 9.65 -1.70
N GLU A 41 10.47 9.19 -0.99
CA GLU A 41 9.41 10.06 -0.48
C GLU A 41 9.24 9.97 1.04
N THR A 42 8.86 11.08 1.67
CA THR A 42 8.62 11.14 3.12
C THR A 42 7.47 10.22 3.56
N LEU A 43 6.46 10.01 2.71
CA LEU A 43 5.25 9.23 2.99
C LEU A 43 5.43 7.72 2.71
N ARG A 44 6.65 7.28 2.37
CA ARG A 44 6.96 5.90 2.00
C ARG A 44 6.58 4.91 3.10
N ASP A 45 6.98 5.21 4.34
CA ASP A 45 6.77 4.30 5.47
C ASP A 45 5.28 4.16 5.82
N GLU A 46 4.47 5.21 5.57
CA GLU A 46 3.01 5.15 5.68
C GLU A 46 2.40 4.15 4.70
N SER A 47 2.97 4.05 3.49
CA SER A 47 2.53 3.07 2.48
C SER A 47 2.79 1.64 2.93
N TYR A 48 3.96 1.37 3.53
CA TYR A 48 4.26 0.05 4.12
C TYR A 48 3.29 -0.27 5.25
N LEU A 49 3.07 0.70 6.13
CA LEU A 49 2.23 0.52 7.30
C LEU A 49 0.78 0.25 6.91
N TYR A 50 0.23 1.00 5.96
CA TYR A 50 -1.14 0.81 5.48
C TYR A 50 -1.33 -0.60 4.86
N GLN A 51 -0.41 -1.03 4.00
CA GLN A 51 -0.44 -2.38 3.43
C GLN A 51 -0.30 -3.46 4.50
N GLU A 52 0.58 -3.27 5.48
CA GLU A 52 0.76 -4.21 6.59
C GLU A 52 -0.52 -4.31 7.45
N LEU A 53 -1.18 -3.20 7.76
CA LEU A 53 -2.44 -3.18 8.52
C LEU A 53 -3.56 -3.92 7.78
N ILE A 54 -3.69 -3.70 6.47
CA ILE A 54 -4.66 -4.43 5.63
C ILE A 54 -4.37 -5.93 5.66
N ASN A 55 -3.14 -6.36 5.33
CA ASN A 55 -2.81 -7.79 5.30
C ASN A 55 -2.96 -8.45 6.68
N SER A 56 -2.58 -7.75 7.76
CA SER A 56 -2.66 -8.26 9.12
C SER A 56 -4.10 -8.45 9.61
N SER A 57 -5.06 -7.80 8.96
CA SER A 57 -6.48 -7.95 9.27
C SER A 57 -7.09 -9.27 8.79
N TYR A 58 -6.37 -10.04 7.96
CA TYR A 58 -6.77 -11.35 7.44
C TYR A 58 -5.87 -12.47 7.96
N SER A 59 -6.39 -13.70 8.00
CA SER A 59 -5.61 -14.93 8.21
C SER A 59 -4.79 -15.32 6.98
N ASP A 60 -3.82 -16.22 7.13
CA ASP A 60 -2.99 -16.65 6.00
C ASP A 60 -3.82 -17.44 4.98
N GLU A 61 -4.78 -18.24 5.44
CA GLU A 61 -5.73 -18.99 4.60
C GLU A 61 -6.63 -18.05 3.80
N GLU A 62 -7.15 -16.99 4.42
CA GLU A 62 -7.91 -15.96 3.72
C GLU A 62 -7.05 -15.28 2.66
N LEU A 63 -5.82 -14.89 2.99
CA LEU A 63 -4.90 -14.24 2.07
C LEU A 63 -4.61 -15.09 0.82
N ASP A 64 -4.46 -16.40 1.00
CA ASP A 64 -4.19 -17.35 -0.09
C ASP A 64 -5.44 -17.64 -0.94
N SER A 65 -6.65 -17.39 -0.41
CA SER A 65 -7.91 -17.59 -1.12
C SER A 65 -8.27 -16.44 -2.09
N PHE A 66 -7.65 -15.27 -1.94
CA PHE A 66 -8.01 -14.12 -2.75
C PHE A 66 -7.47 -14.22 -4.19
N GLN A 67 -8.37 -14.13 -5.17
CA GLN A 67 -8.02 -14.04 -6.59
C GLN A 67 -7.18 -12.80 -6.94
N ILE A 68 -7.48 -11.69 -6.25
CA ILE A 68 -6.71 -10.44 -6.25
C ILE A 68 -6.42 -10.12 -4.79
N PRO A 69 -5.15 -10.00 -4.38
CA PRO A 69 -4.80 -9.70 -2.99
C PRO A 69 -5.53 -8.46 -2.44
N PRO A 70 -5.89 -8.42 -1.14
CA PRO A 70 -6.53 -7.26 -0.53
C PRO A 70 -5.70 -5.97 -0.68
N SER A 71 -4.37 -6.10 -0.61
CA SER A 71 -3.43 -5.02 -0.87
C SER A 71 -2.22 -5.52 -1.64
N THR A 72 -1.75 -4.72 -2.61
CA THR A 72 -0.48 -4.88 -3.31
C THR A 72 0.27 -3.56 -3.26
N LEU A 73 1.56 -3.58 -2.89
CA LEU A 73 2.41 -2.39 -2.86
C LEU A 73 3.56 -2.54 -3.86
N HIS A 74 3.66 -1.57 -4.77
CA HIS A 74 4.80 -1.40 -5.67
C HIS A 74 5.56 -0.15 -5.25
N LEU A 75 6.72 -0.36 -4.63
CA LEU A 75 7.67 0.71 -4.33
C LEU A 75 8.59 0.90 -5.52
N TYR A 76 8.76 2.12 -6.02
CA TYR A 76 9.63 2.42 -7.15
C TYR A 76 10.95 3.01 -6.69
N GLU A 77 12.03 2.30 -6.97
CA GLU A 77 13.41 2.70 -6.65
C GLU A 77 13.73 4.09 -7.22
N GLU A 78 14.42 4.91 -6.43
CA GLU A 78 14.82 6.29 -6.76
C GLU A 78 13.67 7.27 -7.08
N MET A 79 12.41 6.84 -7.04
CA MET A 79 11.28 7.71 -7.40
C MET A 79 10.82 8.56 -6.21
N PHE A 80 10.37 9.78 -6.52
CA PHE A 80 9.88 10.76 -5.57
C PHE A 80 8.35 10.82 -5.53
N HIS A 81 7.80 11.64 -4.63
CA HIS A 81 6.36 11.80 -4.42
C HIS A 81 5.62 12.16 -5.72
N VAL A 82 4.59 11.38 -6.06
CA VAL A 82 3.75 11.56 -7.27
C VAL A 82 4.52 11.59 -8.60
N PHE A 83 5.67 10.88 -8.68
CA PHE A 83 6.47 10.77 -9.91
C PHE A 83 5.66 10.45 -11.19
N PRO A 84 4.59 9.61 -11.18
CA PRO A 84 3.87 9.29 -12.42
C PRO A 84 3.17 10.50 -13.03
N MET A 85 2.67 11.40 -12.18
CA MET A 85 1.93 12.59 -12.61
C MET A 85 2.85 13.74 -12.98
N ILE A 86 3.96 13.90 -12.24
CA ILE A 86 4.91 15.00 -12.46
C ILE A 86 5.76 14.74 -13.70
N LEU A 87 6.21 13.50 -13.92
CA LEU A 87 7.06 13.12 -15.05
C LEU A 87 6.49 11.89 -15.78
N PRO A 88 5.39 12.03 -16.55
CA PRO A 88 4.74 10.89 -17.21
C PRO A 88 5.58 10.23 -18.31
N ALA A 89 6.61 10.92 -18.80
CA ALA A 89 7.54 10.38 -19.79
C ALA A 89 8.60 9.44 -19.20
N LEU A 90 8.82 9.46 -17.87
CA LEU A 90 9.79 8.56 -17.24
C LEU A 90 9.38 7.09 -17.45
N PRO A 91 10.34 6.19 -17.70
CA PRO A 91 10.08 4.75 -17.79
C PRO A 91 9.31 4.20 -16.58
N SER A 92 9.73 4.53 -15.35
CA SER A 92 9.03 4.13 -14.12
C SER A 92 7.56 4.59 -14.10
N SER A 93 7.27 5.82 -14.56
CA SER A 93 5.92 6.37 -14.64
C SER A 93 5.04 5.59 -15.63
N ARG A 94 5.60 5.26 -16.80
CA ARG A 94 4.87 4.47 -17.80
C ARG A 94 4.57 3.06 -17.28
N VAL A 95 5.53 2.44 -16.60
CA VAL A 95 5.36 1.12 -16.00
C VAL A 95 4.32 1.16 -14.88
N SER A 96 4.34 2.18 -14.01
CA SER A 96 3.35 2.33 -12.93
C SER A 96 1.94 2.57 -13.46
N PHE A 97 1.77 3.38 -14.50
CA PHE A 97 0.47 3.52 -15.17
C PHE A 97 0.00 2.22 -15.83
N LYS A 98 0.90 1.48 -16.50
CA LYS A 98 0.57 0.18 -17.09
C LYS A 98 0.06 -0.80 -16.03
N ARG A 99 0.77 -0.91 -14.90
CA ARG A 99 0.38 -1.79 -13.78
C ARG A 99 -0.93 -1.35 -13.13
N ALA A 100 -1.15 -0.05 -12.95
CA ALA A 100 -2.42 0.48 -12.47
C ALA A 100 -3.58 0.15 -13.41
N ALA A 101 -3.40 0.35 -14.72
CA ALA A 101 -4.41 0.00 -15.71
C ALA A 101 -4.71 -1.50 -15.74
N ASN A 102 -3.69 -2.34 -15.60
CA ASN A 102 -3.83 -3.79 -15.50
C ASN A 102 -4.59 -4.20 -14.23
N PHE A 103 -4.26 -3.61 -13.09
CA PHE A 103 -4.96 -3.83 -11.82
C PHE A 103 -6.46 -3.48 -11.93
N ILE A 104 -6.78 -2.33 -12.51
CA ILE A 104 -8.17 -1.91 -12.75
C ILE A 104 -8.91 -2.93 -13.62
N LYS A 105 -8.30 -3.37 -14.73
CA LYS A 105 -8.90 -4.39 -15.62
C LYS A 105 -9.19 -5.69 -14.87
N GLN A 106 -8.24 -6.15 -14.05
CA GLN A 106 -8.43 -7.36 -13.24
C GLN A 106 -9.56 -7.18 -12.22
N CYS A 107 -9.64 -6.03 -11.53
CA CYS A 107 -10.71 -5.76 -10.57
C CYS A 107 -12.10 -5.84 -11.21
N PHE A 108 -12.27 -5.24 -12.40
CA PHE A 108 -13.55 -5.31 -13.13
C PHE A 108 -13.86 -6.70 -13.69
N ALA A 109 -12.85 -7.55 -13.89
CA ALA A 109 -13.02 -8.92 -14.34
C ALA A 109 -13.12 -9.95 -13.20
N LYS A 110 -12.98 -9.55 -11.92
CA LYS A 110 -12.88 -10.48 -10.78
C LYS A 110 -14.04 -11.48 -10.69
N ASN A 111 -15.25 -11.03 -11.05
CA ASN A 111 -16.47 -11.84 -10.96
C ASN A 111 -16.94 -12.38 -12.33
N SER A 112 -16.15 -12.22 -13.39
CA SER A 112 -16.50 -12.71 -14.72
C SER A 112 -15.78 -14.03 -15.03
N SER A 113 -16.37 -14.82 -15.93
CA SER A 113 -15.81 -16.10 -16.36
C SER A 113 -14.46 -15.99 -17.08
N ASN A 114 -14.09 -14.80 -17.53
CA ASN A 114 -12.82 -14.52 -18.21
C ASN A 114 -11.73 -13.96 -17.28
N PHE A 115 -11.91 -13.96 -15.95
CA PHE A 115 -10.91 -13.41 -15.01
C PHE A 115 -9.49 -13.93 -15.27
N SER A 116 -9.31 -15.25 -15.39
CA SER A 116 -8.00 -15.86 -15.62
C SER A 116 -7.35 -15.34 -16.90
N GLN A 117 -8.12 -15.24 -17.99
CA GLN A 117 -7.63 -14.69 -19.27
C GLN A 117 -7.21 -13.22 -19.14
N VAL A 118 -7.99 -12.42 -18.39
CA VAL A 118 -7.66 -11.01 -18.13
C VAL A 118 -6.40 -10.90 -17.28
N LYS A 119 -6.26 -11.74 -16.24
CA LYS A 119 -5.08 -11.78 -15.37
C LYS A 119 -3.82 -12.14 -16.15
N ASP A 120 -3.88 -13.15 -17.02
CA ASP A 120 -2.76 -13.57 -17.85
C ASP A 120 -2.35 -12.51 -18.89
N LYS A 121 -3.33 -11.85 -19.51
CA LYS A 121 -3.09 -10.82 -20.53
C LYS A 121 -2.63 -9.49 -19.94
N PHE A 122 -3.08 -9.17 -18.72
CA PHE A 122 -2.83 -7.90 -18.06
C PHE A 122 -2.24 -8.13 -16.66
N PRO A 123 -1.03 -8.70 -16.55
CA PRO A 123 -0.40 -8.98 -15.26
C PRO A 123 -0.10 -7.69 -14.48
N ILE A 124 -0.35 -7.71 -13.17
CA ILE A 124 0.03 -6.62 -12.26
C ILE A 124 1.51 -6.77 -11.87
N ASN A 125 1.91 -8.00 -11.53
CA ASN A 125 3.24 -8.34 -11.02
C ASN A 125 4.12 -8.96 -12.13
N GLU A 126 4.37 -8.21 -13.22
CA GLU A 126 5.18 -8.70 -14.35
C GLU A 126 6.55 -9.25 -13.89
N GLY A 127 6.85 -10.49 -14.30
CA GLY A 127 8.11 -11.16 -13.99
C GLY A 127 8.15 -11.92 -12.66
N ILE A 128 7.10 -11.87 -11.83
CA ILE A 128 7.00 -12.64 -10.58
C ILE A 128 6.08 -13.84 -10.78
N ARG A 129 6.57 -15.04 -10.49
CA ARG A 129 5.71 -16.22 -10.29
C ARG A 129 5.08 -16.13 -8.89
N GLU A 130 3.80 -15.80 -8.84
CA GLU A 130 3.05 -15.53 -7.58
C GLU A 130 3.09 -16.70 -6.58
N THR A 131 3.16 -17.94 -7.08
CA THR A 131 2.96 -19.16 -6.28
C THR A 131 4.14 -19.55 -5.39
N GLU A 132 5.36 -19.05 -5.64
CA GLU A 132 6.56 -19.46 -4.88
C GLU A 132 7.08 -18.39 -3.93
N THR A 133 6.72 -17.12 -4.14
CA THR A 133 7.36 -16.00 -3.43
C THR A 133 6.55 -15.45 -2.26
N ASN A 134 5.23 -15.65 -2.19
CA ASN A 134 4.40 -15.04 -1.13
C ASN A 134 4.06 -15.98 0.05
N SER A 135 3.89 -17.28 -0.18
CA SER A 135 3.49 -18.24 0.86
C SER A 135 4.51 -18.36 2.00
N LEU A 136 5.80 -18.26 1.67
CA LEU A 136 6.91 -18.34 2.63
C LEU A 136 7.19 -17.02 3.37
N ARG A 137 6.55 -15.92 2.99
CA ARG A 137 6.82 -14.60 3.56
C ARG A 137 5.89 -14.30 4.73
N PRO A 138 6.37 -13.56 5.75
CA PRO A 138 5.51 -13.02 6.79
C PRO A 138 4.33 -12.28 6.15
N ARG A 139 3.12 -12.51 6.65
CA ARG A 139 1.86 -11.92 6.18
C ARG A 139 1.95 -10.43 5.87
N LYS A 140 2.58 -9.68 6.77
CA LYS A 140 2.80 -8.24 6.62
C LYS A 140 3.55 -7.84 5.35
N TRP A 141 4.39 -8.71 4.78
CA TRP A 141 5.19 -8.42 3.58
C TRP A 141 4.71 -9.13 2.31
N ARG A 142 3.59 -9.87 2.37
CA ARG A 142 2.99 -10.48 1.18
C ARG A 142 2.54 -9.38 0.21
N ASN A 143 2.80 -9.58 -1.08
CA ASN A 143 2.45 -8.62 -2.15
C ASN A 143 3.10 -7.23 -2.02
N LEU A 144 4.26 -7.15 -1.35
CA LEU A 144 5.08 -5.96 -1.27
C LEU A 144 6.36 -6.16 -2.09
N TYR A 145 6.56 -5.28 -3.08
CA TYR A 145 7.56 -5.41 -4.13
C TYR A 145 8.30 -4.09 -4.40
N LEU A 146 9.60 -4.20 -4.67
CA LEU A 146 10.46 -3.12 -5.15
C LEU A 146 10.55 -3.21 -6.66
N SER A 147 10.25 -2.13 -7.36
CA SER A 147 10.46 -1.95 -8.79
C SER A 147 11.80 -1.28 -9.00
N THR A 148 12.77 -2.04 -9.49
CA THR A 148 14.15 -1.58 -9.76
C THR A 148 14.20 -0.55 -10.89
N ILE A 149 15.18 0.34 -10.87
CA ILE A 149 15.31 1.36 -11.92
C ILE A 149 15.92 0.81 -13.21
N GLU A 150 16.82 -0.16 -13.12
CA GLU A 150 17.53 -0.71 -14.30
C GLU A 150 16.61 -1.44 -15.28
N ASP A 151 15.77 -2.34 -14.77
CA ASP A 151 14.97 -3.24 -15.61
C ASP A 151 13.46 -3.18 -15.29
N HIS A 152 13.08 -2.35 -14.32
CA HIS A 152 11.70 -2.20 -13.85
C HIS A 152 11.05 -3.51 -13.45
N LYS A 153 11.83 -4.54 -13.12
CA LYS A 153 11.28 -5.78 -12.58
C LYS A 153 10.88 -5.59 -11.14
N LEU A 154 9.91 -6.39 -10.72
CA LEU A 154 9.48 -6.43 -9.34
C LEU A 154 10.30 -7.48 -8.59
N ALA A 155 10.85 -7.07 -7.46
CA ALA A 155 11.55 -7.94 -6.52
C ALA A 155 10.82 -7.93 -5.17
N PRO A 156 10.51 -9.09 -4.57
CA PRO A 156 10.07 -9.15 -3.18
C PRO A 156 11.10 -8.49 -2.25
N PHE A 157 10.69 -7.58 -1.36
CA PHE A 157 11.61 -6.96 -0.39
C PHE A 157 10.94 -6.79 0.97
N SER A 158 11.71 -6.76 2.06
CA SER A 158 11.16 -6.62 3.42
C SER A 158 11.71 -5.33 4.03
N PRO A 159 10.89 -4.26 4.19
CA PRO A 159 11.39 -2.98 4.65
C PRO A 159 11.81 -3.06 6.11
N ALA A 160 12.91 -2.40 6.44
CA ALA A 160 13.35 -2.17 7.80
C ALA A 160 12.90 -0.77 8.24
N TYR A 161 11.79 -0.68 8.98
CA TYR A 161 11.32 0.58 9.55
C TYR A 161 10.90 0.42 11.01
N LYS A 162 10.98 1.52 11.78
CA LYS A 162 10.57 1.56 13.18
C LYS A 162 9.13 2.05 13.27
N ARG A 163 8.33 1.37 14.08
CA ARG A 163 6.95 1.77 14.37
C ARG A 163 6.92 2.61 15.64
N VAL A 164 6.25 3.75 15.55
CA VAL A 164 5.74 4.48 16.72
C VAL A 164 4.27 4.06 16.87
N GLN A 165 3.79 3.94 18.11
CA GLN A 165 2.39 3.61 18.35
C GLN A 165 1.50 4.72 17.79
N ILE A 166 0.65 4.39 16.82
CA ILE A 166 -0.37 5.30 16.30
C ILE A 166 -1.54 5.31 17.28
N GLN A 167 -1.97 6.51 17.66
CA GLN A 167 -3.14 6.72 18.48
C GLN A 167 -4.40 6.55 17.62
N PRO A 168 -5.21 5.49 17.83
CA PRO A 168 -6.45 5.32 17.07
C PRO A 168 -7.46 6.40 17.44
N TRP A 169 -8.41 6.65 16.53
CA TRP A 169 -9.52 7.56 16.81
C TRP A 169 -10.32 7.13 18.04
N GLY A 170 -10.57 8.06 18.96
CA GLY A 170 -11.29 7.75 20.21
C GLY A 170 -10.45 7.00 21.25
N GLY A 171 -9.17 6.73 20.99
CA GLY A 171 -8.23 6.27 22.00
C GLY A 171 -8.06 7.31 23.11
N SER A 172 -8.11 6.87 24.37
CA SER A 172 -7.93 7.75 25.52
C SER A 172 -6.53 8.34 25.48
N ASN A 173 -6.43 9.67 25.40
CA ASN A 173 -5.20 10.39 25.72
C ASN A 173 -4.85 10.12 27.19
N ILE A 174 -4.06 9.10 27.48
CA ILE A 174 -3.20 9.14 28.66
C ILE A 174 -2.02 10.04 28.27
N ILE A 175 -2.31 11.34 28.12
CA ILE A 175 -1.28 12.35 28.29
C ILE A 175 -1.08 12.39 29.80
N GLU A 176 -0.19 11.54 30.31
CA GLU A 176 0.43 11.82 31.59
C GLU A 176 1.01 13.23 31.45
N LYS A 177 0.41 14.18 32.17
CA LYS A 177 1.00 15.47 32.44
C LYS A 177 2.28 15.23 33.25
N SER A 178 3.34 14.79 32.61
CA SER A 178 4.67 14.89 33.18
C SER A 178 5.02 16.37 33.22
N LYS A 179 5.13 16.85 34.45
CA LYS A 179 5.51 18.22 34.82
C LYS A 179 6.79 18.60 34.10
N LEU A 180 6.74 19.69 33.34
CA LEU A 180 7.86 20.61 33.11
C LEU A 180 7.34 22.02 33.41
#